data_AF-A0A0P4VV94-F1
#
_entry.id   AF-A0A0P4VV94-F1
#
_cell.length_a   1.000
_cell.length_b   1.000
_cell.length_c   1.000
_cell.angle_alpha   90.00
_cell.angle_beta   90.00
_cell.angle_gamma   90.00
#
_symmetry.space_group_name_H-M   'P 1'
#
loop_
_entity.id
_entity.type
_entity.pdbx_description
1 polymer ?
#
loop_
_entity_poly.entity_id
_entity_poly.type
_entity_poly.pdbx_seq_one_letter_code
_entity_poly.pdbx_strand_id
1 'polypeptide(L)'
;MIDELVRGLISTPMETLDNFLTEEITNHLFEDATVPFSGLDLAALNIQRGREHGIRSYNEYRAVCNLKRARTFQDLSREIKPELIDKLQRVRVTVLYYCVGASENLPGSKPRD
;
A
#
# COMPACT_ATOMS: atom_id res chain seq x y z
N MET A 1 -13.66 -3.74 -29.70
CA MET A 1 -13.40 -2.80 -28.58
C MET A 1 -13.13 -3.56 -27.28
N ILE A 2 -14.05 -4.41 -26.78
CA ILE A 2 -13.76 -5.20 -25.57
C ILE A 2 -12.64 -6.22 -25.81
N ASP A 3 -12.62 -6.89 -26.97
CA ASP A 3 -11.60 -7.90 -27.29
C ASP A 3 -10.16 -7.37 -27.24
N GLU A 4 -9.93 -6.12 -27.62
CA GLU A 4 -8.62 -5.48 -27.58
C GLU A 4 -8.21 -5.18 -26.13
N LEU A 5 -9.16 -4.74 -25.30
CA LEU A 5 -8.92 -4.50 -23.89
C LEU A 5 -8.62 -5.81 -23.15
N VAL A 6 -9.34 -6.89 -23.45
CA VAL A 6 -9.09 -8.22 -22.89
C VAL A 6 -7.70 -8.74 -23.31
N ARG A 7 -7.33 -8.58 -24.59
CA ARG A 7 -5.98 -8.94 -25.06
C ARG A 7 -4.90 -8.12 -24.35
N GLY A 8 -5.13 -6.83 -24.14
CA GLY A 8 -4.28 -5.96 -23.34
C GLY A 8 -4.09 -6.51 -21.93
N LEU A 9 -5.18 -6.71 -21.19
CA LEU A 9 -5.15 -7.21 -19.80
C LEU A 9 -4.45 -8.56 -19.63
N ILE A 10 -4.55 -9.46 -20.64
CA ILE A 10 -3.87 -10.77 -20.59
C ILE A 10 -2.38 -10.64 -20.93
N SER A 11 -2.01 -9.71 -21.81
CA SER A 11 -0.64 -9.60 -22.33
C SER A 11 0.24 -8.67 -21.49
N THR A 12 -0.33 -7.68 -20.81
CA THR A 12 0.41 -6.74 -19.98
C THR A 12 0.66 -7.32 -18.58
N PRO A 13 1.91 -7.40 -18.11
CA PRO A 13 2.19 -7.81 -16.74
C PRO A 13 1.63 -6.77 -15.76
N MET A 14 1.17 -7.24 -14.59
CA MET A 14 0.78 -6.34 -13.51
C MET A 14 1.99 -5.53 -13.02
N GLU A 15 1.72 -4.39 -12.38
CA GLU A 15 2.73 -3.58 -11.67
C GLU A 15 3.33 -4.37 -10.49
N THR A 16 4.51 -3.97 -10.01
CA THR A 16 5.24 -4.70 -8.97
C THR A 16 4.75 -4.26 -7.59
N LEU A 17 4.48 -5.20 -6.69
CA LEU A 17 4.03 -4.83 -5.34
C LEU A 17 5.19 -4.23 -4.54
N ASP A 18 5.26 -2.90 -4.50
CA ASP A 18 6.23 -2.15 -3.72
C ASP A 18 5.58 -1.05 -2.87
N ASN A 19 6.39 -0.12 -2.36
CA ASN A 19 5.94 0.97 -1.50
C ASN A 19 5.58 2.24 -2.29
N PHE A 20 5.65 2.17 -3.60
CA PHE A 20 5.35 3.26 -4.51
C PHE A 20 4.04 2.96 -5.23
N LEU A 21 3.36 4.03 -5.62
CA LEU A 21 2.14 3.96 -6.39
C LEU A 21 2.31 4.93 -7.55
N THR A 22 1.72 4.60 -8.69
CA THR A 22 1.82 5.44 -9.88
C THR A 22 1.18 6.81 -9.66
N GLU A 23 1.67 7.81 -10.39
CA GLU A 23 1.17 9.19 -10.26
C GLU A 23 -0.32 9.30 -10.64
N GLU A 24 -0.76 8.49 -11.60
CA GLU A 24 -2.15 8.42 -12.05
C GLU A 24 -3.16 8.16 -10.93
N ILE A 25 -2.77 7.39 -9.90
CA ILE A 25 -3.65 7.07 -8.76
C ILE A 25 -3.33 7.87 -7.51
N THR A 26 -2.17 8.50 -7.41
CA THR A 26 -1.78 9.31 -6.25
C THR A 26 -2.07 10.79 -6.41
N ASN A 27 -2.08 11.31 -7.64
CA ASN A 27 -2.33 12.72 -7.93
C ASN A 27 -3.51 12.94 -8.88
N HIS A 28 -3.79 12.00 -9.79
CA HIS A 28 -4.75 12.18 -10.88
C HIS A 28 -5.98 11.26 -10.79
N LEU A 29 -6.25 10.67 -9.62
CA LEU A 29 -7.39 9.76 -9.49
C LEU A 29 -8.71 10.51 -9.72
N PHE A 30 -9.46 10.11 -10.74
CA PHE A 30 -10.70 10.77 -11.17
C PHE A 30 -10.54 12.26 -11.48
N GLU A 31 -9.35 12.67 -11.95
CA GLU A 31 -9.13 14.04 -12.39
C GLU A 31 -10.09 14.42 -13.54
N ASP A 32 -10.73 15.57 -13.41
CA ASP A 32 -11.53 16.18 -14.46
C ASP A 32 -10.60 16.95 -15.40
N ALA A 33 -10.57 16.56 -16.67
CA ALA A 33 -9.75 17.19 -17.71
C ALA A 33 -10.02 18.69 -17.90
N THR A 34 -11.17 19.20 -17.42
CA THR A 34 -11.56 20.60 -17.53
C THR A 34 -11.19 21.43 -16.31
N VAL A 35 -10.88 20.80 -15.17
CA VAL A 35 -10.60 21.48 -13.90
C VAL A 35 -9.18 21.14 -13.43
N PRO A 36 -8.25 22.10 -13.42
CA PRO A 36 -6.88 21.84 -12.99
C PRO A 36 -6.83 21.46 -11.50
N PHE A 37 -5.97 20.50 -11.15
CA PHE A 37 -5.77 20.00 -9.77
C PHE A 37 -7.02 19.38 -9.13
N SER A 38 -7.92 18.81 -9.93
CA SER A 38 -9.12 18.12 -9.45
C SER A 38 -8.88 16.65 -9.09
N GLY A 39 -7.69 16.12 -9.38
CA GLY A 39 -7.33 14.74 -9.09
C GLY A 39 -7.25 14.44 -7.59
N LEU A 40 -7.58 13.19 -7.25
CA LEU A 40 -7.57 12.68 -5.89
C LEU A 40 -6.36 11.77 -5.64
N ASP A 41 -6.04 11.56 -4.37
CA ASP A 41 -5.00 10.62 -3.93
C ASP A 41 -5.65 9.33 -3.40
N LEU A 42 -5.50 8.24 -4.15
CA LEU A 42 -6.03 6.93 -3.78
C LEU A 42 -5.41 6.40 -2.48
N ALA A 43 -4.13 6.65 -2.23
CA ALA A 43 -3.45 6.21 -1.01
C ALA A 43 -4.01 6.94 0.21
N ALA A 44 -4.16 8.27 0.11
CA ALA A 44 -4.79 9.07 1.16
C ALA A 44 -6.26 8.68 1.39
N LEU A 45 -7.02 8.45 0.32
CA LEU A 45 -8.41 7.98 0.39
C LEU A 45 -8.51 6.61 1.08
N ASN A 46 -7.60 5.68 0.78
CA ASN A 46 -7.59 4.37 1.44
C ASN A 46 -7.27 4.48 2.93
N ILE A 47 -6.36 5.37 3.32
CA ILE A 47 -6.08 5.66 4.74
C ILE A 47 -7.32 6.25 5.42
N GLN A 48 -7.98 7.22 4.79
CA GLN A 48 -9.18 7.84 5.33
C GLN A 48 -10.30 6.81 5.48
N ARG A 49 -10.56 6.02 4.44
CA ARG A 49 -11.58 4.96 4.44
C ARG A 49 -11.31 3.94 5.54
N GLY A 50 -10.05 3.55 5.72
CA GLY A 50 -9.64 2.64 6.79
C GLY A 50 -9.98 3.17 8.19
N ARG A 51 -9.81 4.49 8.41
CA ARG A 51 -10.15 5.14 9.68
C ARG A 51 -11.66 5.25 9.88
N GLU A 52 -12.40 5.58 8.84
CA GLU A 52 -13.87 5.71 8.88
C GLU A 52 -14.54 4.37 9.15
N HIS A 53 -14.04 3.29 8.57
CA HIS A 53 -14.57 1.93 8.76
C HIS A 53 -14.07 1.28 10.06
N GLY A 54 -13.24 1.96 10.85
CA GLY A 54 -12.70 1.42 12.10
C GLY A 54 -11.84 0.18 11.88
N ILE A 55 -11.09 0.11 10.78
CA ILE A 55 -10.16 -0.98 10.49
C ILE A 55 -9.18 -1.10 11.66
N ARG A 56 -8.91 -2.33 12.10
CA ARG A 56 -8.06 -2.57 13.26
C ARG A 56 -6.61 -2.17 12.96
N SER A 57 -5.86 -1.93 14.02
CA SER A 57 -4.43 -1.62 13.89
C SER A 57 -3.64 -2.81 13.30
N TYR A 58 -2.51 -2.53 12.65
CA TYR A 58 -1.63 -3.57 12.10
C TYR A 58 -1.22 -4.60 13.15
N ASN A 59 -0.97 -4.16 14.39
CA ASN A 59 -0.65 -5.06 15.49
C ASN A 59 -1.79 -6.00 15.88
N GLU A 60 -3.04 -5.58 15.71
CA GLU A 60 -4.19 -6.47 15.89
C GLU A 60 -4.25 -7.51 14.77
N TYR A 61 -4.00 -7.11 13.52
CA TYR A 61 -3.91 -8.04 12.40
C TYR A 61 -2.75 -9.03 12.55
N ARG A 62 -1.58 -8.60 13.05
CA ARG A 62 -0.48 -9.51 13.41
C ARG A 62 -0.94 -10.57 14.40
N ALA A 63 -1.66 -10.18 15.44
CA ALA A 63 -2.16 -11.13 16.45
C ALA A 63 -3.18 -12.12 15.85
N VAL A 64 -4.08 -11.66 14.98
CA VAL A 64 -5.03 -12.53 14.25
C VAL A 64 -4.29 -13.52 13.33
N CYS A 65 -3.21 -13.08 12.68
CA CYS A 65 -2.34 -13.94 11.86
C CYS A 65 -1.32 -14.74 12.67
N ASN A 66 -1.46 -14.81 14.00
CA ASN A 66 -0.57 -15.55 14.90
C ASN A 66 0.90 -15.07 14.89
N LEU A 67 1.14 -13.82 14.50
CA LEU A 67 2.42 -13.14 14.53
C LEU A 67 2.61 -12.38 15.85
N LYS A 68 3.86 -12.22 16.28
CA LYS A 68 4.20 -11.46 17.49
C LYS A 68 3.86 -9.98 17.30
N ARG A 69 3.09 -9.40 18.23
CA ARG A 69 2.82 -7.94 18.27
C ARG A 69 4.14 -7.17 18.34
N ALA A 70 4.30 -6.16 17.49
CA ALA A 70 5.45 -5.28 17.50
C ALA A 70 5.26 -4.22 18.60
N ARG A 71 6.26 -4.04 19.47
CA ARG A 71 6.28 -2.99 20.51
C ARG A 71 7.14 -1.81 20.09
N THR A 72 8.14 -2.08 19.26
CA THR A 72 9.05 -1.11 18.68
C THR A 72 9.05 -1.26 17.17
N PHE A 73 9.44 -0.20 16.47
CA PHE A 73 9.64 -0.24 15.03
C PHE A 73 10.73 -1.24 14.62
N GLN A 74 11.73 -1.48 15.48
CA GLN A 74 12.77 -2.49 15.28
C GLN A 74 12.20 -3.90 15.20
N ASP A 75 11.09 -4.20 15.90
CA ASP A 75 10.46 -5.52 15.86
C ASP A 75 9.92 -5.87 14.46
N LEU A 76 9.76 -4.87 13.58
CA LEU A 76 9.30 -5.03 12.20
C LEU A 76 10.44 -5.30 11.21
N SER A 77 11.71 -5.22 11.63
CA SER A 77 12.90 -5.38 10.77
C SER A 77 13.00 -6.72 10.03
N ARG A 78 12.29 -7.74 10.50
CA ARG A 78 12.23 -9.05 9.83
C ARG A 78 11.30 -9.09 8.63
N GLU A 79 10.39 -8.13 8.55
CA GLU A 79 9.34 -8.08 7.55
C GLU A 79 9.44 -6.83 6.69
N ILE A 80 10.01 -5.75 7.22
CA ILE A 80 10.05 -4.45 6.58
C ILE A 80 11.51 -4.01 6.45
N LYS A 81 11.87 -3.53 5.27
CA LYS A 81 13.20 -2.99 4.99
C LYS A 81 13.54 -1.82 5.93
N PRO A 82 14.78 -1.73 6.43
CA PRO A 82 15.17 -0.73 7.43
C PRO A 82 14.94 0.71 6.97
N GLU A 83 15.12 1.01 5.67
CA GLU A 83 14.91 2.35 5.13
C GLU A 83 13.44 2.82 5.25
N LEU A 84 12.51 1.87 5.14
CA LEU A 84 11.09 2.16 5.31
C LEU A 84 10.71 2.30 6.78
N ILE A 85 11.37 1.54 7.67
CA ILE A 85 11.17 1.67 9.11
C ILE A 85 11.50 3.09 9.57
N ASP A 86 12.59 3.68 9.08
CA ASP A 86 12.98 5.06 9.40
C ASP A 86 11.94 6.08 8.91
N LYS A 87 11.38 5.87 7.70
CA LYS A 87 10.29 6.70 7.18
C LYS A 87 9.03 6.58 8.04
N LEU A 88 8.65 5.37 8.42
CA LEU A 88 7.47 5.10 9.26
C LEU A 88 7.62 5.74 10.66
N GLN A 89 8.83 5.71 11.23
CA GLN A 89 9.12 6.35 12.52
C GLN A 89 8.87 7.86 12.50
N ARG A 90 9.10 8.53 11.37
CA ARG A 90 8.85 9.98 11.23
C ARG A 90 7.37 10.32 11.20
N VAL A 91 6.57 9.46 10.57
CA VAL A 91 5.15 9.75 10.31
C VAL A 91 4.25 9.40 11.50
N ARG A 92 4.68 8.52 12.43
CA ARG A 92 4.08 8.09 13.74
C ARG A 92 2.59 7.72 13.79
N VAL A 93 1.70 8.39 13.06
CA VAL A 93 0.24 8.29 13.06
C VAL A 93 -0.28 7.26 12.05
N THR A 94 0.40 7.09 10.91
CA THR A 94 -0.06 6.23 9.79
C THR A 94 0.34 4.75 9.91
N VAL A 95 1.19 4.43 10.88
CA VAL A 95 1.89 3.13 11.03
C VAL A 95 0.95 1.95 11.25
N LEU A 96 -0.31 2.18 11.59
CA LEU A 96 -1.22 1.09 11.97
C LEU A 96 -2.20 0.66 10.89
N TYR A 97 -2.24 1.29 9.71
CA TYR A 97 -3.17 0.90 8.64
C TYR A 97 -2.49 0.36 7.38
N TYR A 98 -1.21 0.67 7.14
CA TYR A 98 -0.58 0.45 5.81
C TYR A 98 0.62 -0.50 5.79
N CYS A 99 0.96 -1.18 6.89
CA CYS A 99 2.13 -2.07 6.91
C CYS A 99 2.02 -3.31 6.01
N VAL A 100 0.86 -3.56 5.38
CA VAL A 100 0.68 -4.70 4.47
C VAL A 100 1.52 -4.55 3.19
N GLY A 101 1.64 -3.33 2.62
CA GLY A 101 2.51 -3.09 1.45
C GLY A 101 4.00 -3.04 1.80
N ALA A 102 4.33 -2.78 3.07
CA ALA A 102 5.69 -2.70 3.57
C ALA A 102 6.35 -4.08 3.78
N SER A 103 5.53 -5.13 3.97
CA SER A 103 6.00 -6.47 4.28
C SER A 103 6.64 -7.13 3.06
N GLU A 104 7.84 -7.67 3.22
CA GLU A 104 8.58 -8.40 2.19
C GLU A 104 7.82 -9.62 1.68
N ASN A 105 8.07 -9.90 0.40
CA ASN A 105 7.41 -10.96 -0.35
C ASN A 105 7.77 -12.33 0.23
N LEU A 106 6.74 -13.11 0.60
CA LEU A 106 6.88 -14.50 1.01
C LEU A 106 7.41 -15.35 -0.16
N PRO A 107 8.10 -16.47 0.11
CA PRO A 107 8.58 -17.37 -0.95
C PRO A 107 7.42 -17.78 -1.88
N GLY A 108 7.55 -17.51 -3.19
CA GLY A 108 6.51 -17.77 -4.19
C GLY A 108 5.59 -16.58 -4.53
N SER A 109 5.75 -15.45 -3.86
CA SER A 109 5.10 -14.18 -4.27
C SER A 109 5.92 -13.45 -5.34
N LYS A 110 5.27 -12.57 -6.10
CA LYS A 110 5.86 -11.88 -7.25
C LYS A 110 7.15 -11.15 -6.80
N PRO A 111 8.32 -11.40 -7.42
CA PRO A 111 9.55 -10.71 -7.07
C PRO A 111 9.41 -9.19 -7.21
N ARG A 112 10.08 -8.43 -6.32
CA ARG A 112 10.32 -7.01 -6.54
C ARG A 112 11.61 -6.91 -7.34
N ASP A 113 11.48 -6.72 -8.65
CA ASP A 113 12.59 -6.34 -9.52
C ASP A 113 12.97 -4.88 -9.28
#